data_AF-A0A8T4VPH9-F1
#
_entry.id   AF-A0A8T4VPH9-F1
#
_cell.length_a   1.000
_cell.length_b   1.000
_cell.length_c   1.000
_cell.angle_alpha   90.00
_cell.angle_beta   90.00
_cell.angle_gamma   90.00
#
_symmetry.space_group_name_H-M   'P 1'
#
loop_
_entity.id
_entity.type
_entity.pdbx_description
1 polymer ?
#
loop_
_entity_poly.entity_id
_entity_poly.type
_entity_poly.pdbx_seq_one_letter_code
_entity_poly.pdbx_strand_id
1 'polypeptide(L)' 'MNDGSRGYSKSSIKNWTRSKDTIEFLGLWERINNPNFKVVEFDQFRSQAGNKPKAL' A
#
# COMPACT_ATOMS: atom_id res chain seq x y z
N MET A 1 35.83 1.24 -7.24
CA MET A 1 34.68 0.85 -8.09
C MET A 1 33.45 1.49 -7.47
N ASN A 2 32.84 2.41 -8.20
CA ASN A 2 31.71 3.23 -7.75
C ASN A 2 30.44 2.40 -8.03
N ASP A 3 29.83 1.84 -7.01
CA ASP A 3 28.50 1.22 -7.14
C ASP A 3 27.47 2.35 -7.25
N GLY A 4 27.26 2.80 -8.48
CA GLY A 4 26.31 3.83 -8.88
C GLY A 4 24.84 3.37 -8.83
N SER A 5 24.41 2.72 -7.75
CA SER A 5 23.04 2.20 -7.61
C SER A 5 22.26 2.84 -6.45
N ARG A 6 22.33 4.16 -6.25
CA ARG A 6 21.29 4.87 -5.47
C ARG A 6 20.02 5.08 -6.31
N GLY A 7 19.63 4.08 -7.09
CA GLY A 7 18.31 4.04 -7.72
C GLY A 7 17.27 3.84 -6.64
N TYR A 8 16.14 4.55 -6.71
CA TYR A 8 14.96 4.27 -5.90
C TYR A 8 14.74 2.75 -5.85
N SER A 9 14.99 2.16 -4.68
CA SER A 9 14.85 0.73 -4.54
C SER A 9 13.38 0.41 -4.78
N LYS A 10 13.07 -0.53 -5.69
CA LYS A 10 11.72 -1.09 -5.87
C LYS A 10 11.08 -1.49 -4.53
N SER A 11 11.90 -1.73 -3.51
CA SER A 11 11.56 -1.96 -2.12
C SER A 11 10.82 -0.79 -1.44
N SER A 12 11.14 0.47 -1.75
CA SER A 12 10.50 1.64 -1.13
C SER A 12 9.04 1.79 -1.57
N ILE A 13 8.78 1.65 -2.87
CA ILE A 13 7.42 1.67 -3.44
C ILE A 13 6.62 0.47 -2.91
N LYS A 14 7.24 -0.71 -2.88
CA LYS A 14 6.61 -1.93 -2.34
C LYS A 14 6.30 -1.82 -0.85
N ASN A 15 7.11 -1.10 -0.07
CA ASN A 15 6.86 -0.84 1.34
C ASN A 15 5.72 0.18 1.52
N TRP A 16 5.70 1.22 0.68
CA TRP A 16 4.62 2.21 0.67
C TRP A 16 3.26 1.57 0.32
N THR A 17 3.18 0.74 -0.72
CA THR A 17 1.95 0.04 -1.11
C THR A 17 1.54 -1.09 -0.16
N ARG A 18 2.38 -1.46 0.80
CA ARG A 18 2.07 -2.46 1.85
C ARG A 18 1.77 -1.85 3.21
N SER A 19 1.99 -0.55 3.36
CA SER A 19 1.69 0.16 4.60
C SER A 19 0.17 0.29 4.74
N LYS A 20 -0.35 -0.12 5.91
CA LYS A 20 -1.77 -0.02 6.23
C LYS A 20 -2.24 1.44 6.17
N ASP A 21 -1.41 2.37 6.65
CA ASP A 21 -1.71 3.81 6.65
C ASP A 21 -1.87 4.36 5.23
N THR A 22 -1.00 3.93 4.31
CA THR A 22 -1.10 4.31 2.89
C THR A 22 -2.39 3.80 2.26
N ILE A 23 -2.75 2.54 2.51
CA ILE A 23 -3.95 1.95 1.94
C ILE A 23 -5.20 2.60 2.52
N GLU A 24 -5.23 2.89 3.82
CA GLU A 24 -6.35 3.60 4.45
C GLU A 24 -6.52 5.01 3.89
N PHE A 25 -5.43 5.73 3.69
CA PHE A 25 -5.46 7.05 3.05
C PHE A 25 -6.03 6.98 1.63
N LEU A 26 -5.55 6.05 0.80
CA LEU A 26 -6.03 5.88 -0.57
C LEU A 26 -7.52 5.47 -0.59
N GLY A 27 -7.94 4.58 0.31
CA GLY A 27 -9.35 4.19 0.42
C GLY A 27 -10.27 5.34 0.81
N LEU A 28 -9.83 6.23 1.70
CA LEU A 28 -10.58 7.44 2.05
C LEU A 28 -10.68 8.40 0.86
N TRP A 29 -9.55 8.65 0.18
CA TRP A 29 -9.51 9.54 -0.97
C TRP A 29 -10.43 9.04 -2.09
N GLU A 30 -10.37 7.75 -2.41
CA GLU A 30 -11.24 7.10 -3.40
C GLU A 30 -12.73 7.23 -3.05
N ARG A 31 -13.11 7.03 -1.78
CA ARG A 31 -14.51 7.19 -1.33
C ARG A 31 -15.04 8.60 -1.51
N ILE A 32 -14.18 9.61 -1.36
CA ILE A 32 -14.57 11.01 -1.48
C ILE A 32 -14.66 11.43 -2.95
N ASN A 33 -13.73 10.96 -3.80
CA ASN A 33 -13.57 11.48 -5.16
C ASN A 33 -14.19 10.59 -6.24
N ASN A 34 -14.38 9.29 -5.97
CA ASN A 34 -14.90 8.34 -6.95
C ASN A 34 -16.28 7.82 -6.51
N PRO A 35 -17.39 8.36 -7.04
CA PRO A 35 -18.74 7.96 -6.65
C PRO A 35 -19.08 6.50 -6.99
N ASN A 36 -18.34 5.89 -7.92
CA ASN A 36 -18.46 4.47 -8.29
C ASN A 36 -17.49 3.56 -7.50
N PHE A 37 -16.92 4.05 -6.40
CA PHE A 37 -15.93 3.30 -5.65
C PHE A 37 -16.50 2.00 -5.08
N LYS A 38 -15.80 0.91 -5.34
CA LYS A 38 -16.22 -0.44 -4.97
C LYS A 38 -15.73 -0.81 -3.57
N VAL A 39 -16.44 -0.31 -2.56
CA VAL A 39 -16.09 -0.49 -1.14
C VAL A 39 -15.88 -1.97 -0.76
N VAL A 40 -16.71 -2.88 -1.29
CA VAL A 40 -16.65 -4.32 -0.97
C VAL A 40 -15.36 -4.98 -1.49
N GLU A 41 -14.98 -4.69 -2.74
CA GLU A 41 -13.73 -5.19 -3.32
C GLU A 41 -12.51 -4.58 -2.62
N PHE A 42 -12.62 -3.31 -2.23
CA PHE A 42 -11.56 -2.62 -1.51
C PHE A 42 -11.34 -3.16 -0.10
N ASP A 43 -12.39 -3.55 0.64
CA ASP A 43 -12.24 -4.06 2.01
C ASP A 43 -11.53 -5.43 2.02
N GLN A 44 -11.78 -6.27 1.01
CA GLN A 44 -11.02 -7.50 0.78
C GLN A 44 -9.54 -7.20 0.51
N PHE A 45 -9.23 -6.22 -0.33
CA PHE A 45 -7.86 -5.77 -0.58
C PHE A 45 -7.18 -5.21 0.68
N ARG A 46 -7.89 -4.40 1.46
CA ARG A 46 -7.42 -3.83 2.73
C ARG A 46 -7.07 -4.92 3.74
N SER A 47 -7.89 -5.96 3.86
CA SER A 47 -7.64 -7.07 4.78
C SER A 47 -6.37 -7.87 4.47
N GLN A 48 -5.94 -7.87 3.20
CA GLN A 48 -4.71 -8.55 2.75
C GLN A 48 -3.46 -7.71 3.00
N ALA A 49 -3.63 -6.40 3.24
CA ALA A 49 -2.54 -5.51 3.54
C ALA A 49 -2.21 -5.48 5.04
N GLY A 50 -0.92 -5.43 5.34
CA GLY A 50 -0.46 -5.40 6.73
C GLY A 50 -0.28 -6.76 7.39
N ASN A 51 -0.36 -7.88 6.65
CA ASN A 51 0.04 -9.19 7.18
C ASN A 51 1.57 -9.28 7.30
N LYS A 52 2.12 -8.61 8.31
CA LYS A 52 3.44 -8.94 8.87
C LYS A 52 3.18 -10.15 9.77
N PRO A 53 3.74 -11.35 9.51
CA PRO A 53 3.73 -12.37 10.54
C PRO A 53 4.37 -11.75 11.78
N LYS A 54 3.68 -11.80 12.93
CA LYS A 54 4.33 -11.61 14.23
C LYS A 54 5.49 -12.61 14.23
N ALA A 55 6.72 -12.11 14.17
CA ALA A 55 7.87 -12.94 14.48
C ALA A 55 7.66 -13.45 15.91
N LEU A 56 7.51 -14.77 16.04
CA LEU A 56 7.80 -15.48 17.28
C LEU A 56 9.31 -15.49 17.48
#